data_AF-A0A1C3E847-F1
#
_entry.id   AF-A0A1C3E847-F1
#
_cell.length_a   1.000
_cell.length_b   1.000
_cell.length_c   1.000
_cell.angle_alpha   90.00
_cell.angle_beta   90.00
_cell.angle_gamma   90.00
#
_symmetry.space_group_name_H-M   'P 1'
#
loop_
_entity.id
_entity.type
_entity.pdbx_description
1 polymer ?
#
loop_
_entity_poly.entity_id
_entity_poly.type
_entity_poly.pdbx_seq_one_letter_code
_entity_poly.pdbx_strand_id
1 'polypeptide(L)'
;MICISVTPESRQLAKVDILNAARQSDLVELCLDRLLKEPDVKDLIESSKKPILVSCRSAENGGSWKGTEDERIQLLRQAILAGPAYVELDEAAAKKIPRFGKVQRVISYTSMNRPLHDLEEAFENAGILQADVIKFTWPTDLLEAAWPLLSVVSQKRAIPVVGLGLGKSGLTFSLLGRKYGSPWIYAALEKGMEAFVGQPTVSELDDVYRWRQIGPKTRFIAVVGFGLGETMLCKILNAGFDTLDLNTRCLPIEFRSVDSIPKMLDILKIPGVIATNYASRRVFPIASAQDEVSAISKAGDLYIKRPDGWASHNLIWKTALRLLEETLGRSGPEDRPLDRKNVMVVGKGGLAASLAVGIKKRNGLVSICSADDDEGQQIATMADARFVPLGKLYDTLVDVLVVASENLDHGSRKTSISPTIIRPGMTILDLSSMPADSPLIDEARVRGAKIVEPAEVFADYATNLFRSITGQELPPEAFAQGLAE
;
A
#
# COMPACT_ATOMS: atom_id res chain seq x y z
N MET A 1 -17.14 11.17 -4.54
CA MET A 1 -16.56 11.74 -5.78
C MET A 1 -15.03 11.59 -5.75
N ILE A 2 -14.37 11.52 -6.91
CA ILE A 2 -12.93 11.71 -7.02
C ILE A 2 -12.65 13.16 -7.40
N CYS A 3 -11.83 13.84 -6.61
CA CYS A 3 -11.27 15.16 -6.89
C CYS A 3 -9.85 15.00 -7.41
N ILE A 4 -9.56 15.46 -8.64
CA ILE A 4 -8.19 15.51 -9.14
C ILE A 4 -7.62 16.92 -8.90
N SER A 5 -6.51 17.00 -8.18
CA SER A 5 -5.80 18.26 -7.93
C SER A 5 -4.91 18.60 -9.12
N VAL A 6 -5.15 19.77 -9.71
CA VAL A 6 -4.35 20.35 -10.79
C VAL A 6 -3.53 21.48 -10.17
N THR A 7 -2.19 21.34 -10.24
CA THR A 7 -1.23 22.25 -9.58
C THR A 7 -0.34 22.97 -10.59
N PRO A 8 -0.91 23.81 -11.47
CA PRO A 8 -0.22 24.31 -12.64
C PRO A 8 0.79 25.41 -12.29
N GLU A 9 1.94 25.39 -12.97
CA GLU A 9 2.89 26.52 -12.97
C GLU A 9 2.63 27.50 -14.12
N SER A 10 2.00 27.02 -15.20
CA SER A 10 1.70 27.76 -16.43
C SER A 10 0.20 27.81 -16.72
N ARG A 11 -0.32 28.98 -17.09
CA ARG A 11 -1.74 29.17 -17.46
C ARG A 11 -2.15 28.35 -18.68
N GLN A 12 -1.25 28.17 -19.66
CA GLN A 12 -1.57 27.43 -20.88
C GLN A 12 -1.71 25.93 -20.60
N LEU A 13 -0.78 25.38 -19.79
CA LEU A 13 -0.83 23.97 -19.40
C LEU A 13 -1.99 23.70 -18.45
N ALA A 14 -2.34 24.67 -17.58
CA ALA A 14 -3.47 24.54 -16.66
C ALA A 14 -4.78 24.12 -17.34
N LYS A 15 -5.11 24.67 -18.52
CA LYS A 15 -6.34 24.28 -19.24
C LYS A 15 -6.30 22.84 -19.73
N VAL A 16 -5.14 22.40 -20.22
CA VAL A 16 -4.95 21.02 -20.70
C VAL A 16 -5.09 20.05 -19.52
N ASP A 17 -4.45 20.37 -18.39
CA ASP A 17 -4.52 19.56 -17.18
C ASP A 17 -5.94 19.52 -16.60
N ILE A 18 -6.65 20.64 -16.58
CA ILE A 18 -8.07 20.72 -16.16
C ILE A 18 -8.94 19.84 -17.07
N LEU A 19 -8.76 19.91 -18.39
CA LEU A 19 -9.52 19.11 -19.35
C LEU A 19 -9.25 17.61 -19.16
N ASN A 20 -7.99 17.21 -18.95
CA ASN A 20 -7.61 15.82 -18.72
C ASN A 20 -8.15 15.31 -17.38
N ALA A 21 -8.03 16.11 -16.32
CA ALA A 21 -8.59 15.82 -15.00
C ALA A 21 -10.11 15.66 -15.06
N ALA A 22 -10.82 16.58 -15.71
CA ALA A 22 -12.28 16.55 -15.83
C ALA A 22 -12.82 15.32 -16.57
N ARG A 23 -12.02 14.66 -17.42
CA ARG A 23 -12.41 13.42 -18.09
C ARG A 23 -12.38 12.20 -17.17
N GLN A 24 -11.59 12.26 -16.10
CA GLN A 24 -11.32 11.12 -15.21
C GLN A 24 -11.88 11.34 -13.79
N SER A 25 -12.29 12.57 -13.46
CA SER A 25 -12.78 12.96 -12.14
C SER A 25 -14.26 13.33 -12.10
N ASP A 26 -14.76 13.46 -10.87
CA ASP A 26 -16.08 14.02 -10.58
C ASP A 26 -15.98 15.51 -10.20
N LEU A 27 -14.82 15.93 -9.69
CA LEU A 27 -14.47 17.28 -9.24
C LEU A 27 -13.02 17.58 -9.68
N VAL A 28 -12.74 18.79 -10.10
CA VAL A 28 -11.35 19.25 -10.35
C VAL A 28 -11.00 20.30 -9.32
N GLU A 29 -9.88 20.12 -8.62
CA GLU A 29 -9.31 21.17 -7.78
C GLU A 29 -8.27 21.95 -8.59
N LEU A 30 -8.49 23.25 -8.76
CA LEU A 30 -7.53 24.16 -9.36
C LEU A 30 -6.74 24.87 -8.23
N CYS A 31 -5.49 24.44 -8.03
CA CYS A 31 -4.58 25.01 -7.04
C CYS A 31 -3.81 26.20 -7.62
N LEU A 32 -4.16 27.42 -7.23
CA LEU A 32 -3.56 28.64 -7.78
C LEU A 32 -2.18 28.96 -7.18
N ASP A 33 -1.80 28.32 -6.08
CA ASP A 33 -0.61 28.67 -5.30
C ASP A 33 0.73 28.35 -5.98
N ARG A 34 0.74 27.62 -7.10
CA ARG A 34 1.94 27.36 -7.92
C ARG A 34 2.06 28.20 -9.18
N LEU A 35 1.04 28.98 -9.53
CA LEU A 35 1.04 29.76 -10.76
C LEU A 35 2.07 30.90 -10.72
N LEU A 36 2.93 30.96 -11.73
CA LEU A 36 3.97 31.99 -11.82
C LEU A 36 3.44 33.37 -12.21
N LYS A 37 2.25 33.44 -12.83
CA LYS A 37 1.61 34.67 -13.29
C LYS A 37 0.13 34.70 -12.92
N GLU A 38 -0.39 35.85 -12.50
CA GLU A 38 -1.77 36.05 -12.02
C GLU A 38 -2.84 35.47 -12.97
N PRO A 39 -3.57 34.40 -12.64
CA PRO A 39 -4.47 33.75 -13.57
C PRO A 39 -5.71 34.59 -13.91
N ASP A 40 -6.23 34.43 -15.14
CA ASP A 40 -7.65 34.69 -15.39
C ASP A 40 -8.44 33.46 -14.91
N VAL A 41 -8.90 33.51 -13.66
CA VAL A 41 -9.58 32.36 -13.03
C VAL A 41 -10.85 31.99 -13.80
N LYS A 42 -11.57 32.97 -14.35
CA LYS A 42 -12.82 32.72 -15.09
C LYS A 42 -12.55 31.92 -16.36
N ASP A 43 -11.55 32.34 -17.12
CA ASP A 43 -11.13 31.64 -18.34
C ASP A 43 -10.62 30.20 -18.07
N LEU A 44 -9.95 29.98 -16.93
CA LEU A 44 -9.52 28.64 -16.52
C LEU A 44 -10.71 27.75 -16.17
N ILE A 45 -11.66 28.24 -15.38
CA ILE A 45 -12.77 27.38 -14.91
C ILE A 45 -13.80 27.07 -16.01
N GLU A 46 -14.00 27.99 -16.96
CA GLU A 46 -14.91 27.78 -18.11
C GLU A 46 -14.44 26.66 -19.05
N SER A 47 -13.17 26.24 -18.95
CA SER A 47 -12.64 25.12 -19.73
C SER A 47 -13.16 23.75 -19.28
N SER A 48 -13.72 23.63 -18.06
CA SER A 48 -14.23 22.35 -17.53
C SER A 48 -15.76 22.27 -17.58
N LYS A 49 -16.27 21.10 -17.95
CA LYS A 49 -17.69 20.75 -17.78
C LYS A 49 -17.99 20.13 -16.41
N LYS A 50 -16.95 19.80 -15.63
CA LYS A 50 -17.08 19.28 -14.26
C LYS A 50 -17.05 20.43 -13.26
N PRO A 51 -17.66 20.28 -12.08
CA PRO A 51 -17.49 21.21 -10.97
C PRO A 51 -16.01 21.48 -10.71
N ILE A 52 -15.67 22.74 -10.41
CA ILE A 52 -14.32 23.14 -10.01
C ILE A 52 -14.35 23.61 -8.56
N LEU A 53 -13.37 23.15 -7.79
CA LEU A 53 -12.96 23.72 -6.51
C LEU A 53 -11.71 24.56 -6.75
N VAL A 54 -11.72 25.82 -6.33
CA VAL A 54 -10.52 26.67 -6.40
C VAL A 54 -9.86 26.75 -5.02
N SER A 55 -8.55 26.58 -4.97
CA SER A 55 -7.75 26.77 -3.75
C SER A 55 -6.54 27.65 -4.03
N CYS A 56 -6.05 28.37 -3.01
CA CYS A 56 -4.78 29.09 -3.04
C CYS A 56 -4.17 29.07 -1.64
N ARG A 57 -3.31 28.09 -1.39
CA ARG A 57 -2.79 27.78 -0.05
C ARG A 57 -1.52 28.56 0.26
N SER A 58 -1.41 29.06 1.50
CA SER A 58 -0.17 29.61 2.03
C SER A 58 0.87 28.50 2.26
N ALA A 59 2.15 28.87 2.39
CA ALA A 59 3.22 27.92 2.71
C ALA A 59 2.99 27.18 4.04
N GLU A 60 2.46 27.86 5.05
CA GLU A 60 2.12 27.28 6.37
C GLU A 60 1.07 26.17 6.26
N ASN A 61 0.16 26.28 5.30
CA ASN A 61 -0.89 25.31 5.01
C ASN A 61 -0.50 24.32 3.88
N GLY A 62 0.80 24.15 3.62
CA GLY A 62 1.33 23.20 2.64
C GLY A 62 1.22 23.65 1.18
N GLY A 63 0.85 24.91 0.92
CA GLY A 63 0.84 25.50 -0.41
C GLY A 63 2.19 26.06 -0.84
N SER A 64 2.25 26.60 -2.05
CA SER A 64 3.45 27.19 -2.64
C SER A 64 3.33 28.69 -2.92
N TRP A 65 2.33 29.37 -2.34
CA TRP A 65 2.08 30.79 -2.57
C TRP A 65 3.29 31.65 -2.16
N LYS A 66 3.77 32.48 -3.09
CA LYS A 66 4.97 33.33 -2.90
C LYS A 66 4.65 34.83 -2.74
N GLY A 67 3.40 35.23 -2.97
CA GLY A 67 2.97 36.62 -2.82
C GLY A 67 2.67 36.99 -1.35
N THR A 68 2.21 38.21 -1.15
CA THR A 68 1.68 38.67 0.14
C THR A 68 0.34 38.03 0.45
N GLU A 69 -0.06 38.09 1.73
CA GLU A 69 -1.37 37.59 2.16
C GLU A 69 -2.52 38.42 1.54
N ASP A 70 -2.36 39.73 1.40
CA ASP A 70 -3.41 40.58 0.81
C ASP A 70 -3.63 40.27 -0.69
N GLU A 71 -2.56 39.98 -1.43
CA GLU A 71 -2.64 39.50 -2.82
C GLU A 71 -3.36 38.14 -2.89
N ARG A 72 -3.07 37.22 -1.95
CA ARG A 72 -3.74 35.92 -1.87
C ARG A 72 -5.24 36.06 -1.62
N ILE A 73 -5.62 36.91 -0.65
CA ILE A 73 -7.01 37.20 -0.33
C ILE A 73 -7.73 37.85 -1.51
N GLN A 74 -7.07 38.75 -2.23
CA GLN A 74 -7.62 39.37 -3.42
C GLN A 74 -7.85 38.34 -4.54
N LEU A 75 -6.89 37.43 -4.76
CA LEU A 75 -7.03 36.34 -5.73
C LEU A 75 -8.17 35.38 -5.37
N LEU A 76 -8.34 35.04 -4.09
CA LEU A 76 -9.47 34.23 -3.62
C LEU A 76 -10.81 34.95 -3.82
N ARG A 77 -10.88 36.28 -3.62
CA ARG A 77 -12.08 37.07 -3.92
C ARG A 77 -12.41 37.07 -5.41
N GLN A 78 -11.41 37.26 -6.28
CA GLN A 78 -11.56 37.14 -7.73
C GLN A 78 -12.05 35.75 -8.13
N ALA A 79 -11.49 34.69 -7.52
CA ALA A 79 -11.93 33.32 -7.76
C ALA A 79 -13.40 33.11 -7.39
N ILE A 80 -13.87 33.65 -6.26
CA ILE A 80 -15.29 33.57 -5.87
C ILE A 80 -16.18 34.29 -6.90
N LEU A 81 -15.76 35.46 -7.40
CA LEU A 81 -16.49 36.21 -8.42
C LEU A 81 -16.55 35.46 -9.77
N ALA A 82 -15.53 34.66 -10.09
CA ALA A 82 -15.54 33.80 -11.27
C ALA A 82 -16.61 32.70 -11.18
N GLY A 83 -17.06 32.34 -9.98
CA GLY A 83 -18.18 31.43 -9.76
C GLY A 83 -17.87 29.92 -9.88
N PRO A 84 -16.77 29.40 -9.31
CA PRO A 84 -16.55 27.96 -9.22
C PRO A 84 -17.63 27.27 -8.35
N ALA A 85 -17.67 25.94 -8.36
CA ALA A 85 -18.58 25.21 -7.48
C ALA A 85 -18.18 25.38 -6.01
N TYR A 86 -16.87 25.35 -5.74
CA TYR A 86 -16.29 25.49 -4.40
C TYR A 86 -15.12 26.48 -4.38
N VAL A 87 -14.91 27.11 -3.23
CA VAL A 87 -13.67 27.79 -2.87
C VAL A 87 -13.15 27.22 -1.55
N GLU A 88 -11.86 26.85 -1.50
CA GLU A 88 -11.16 26.46 -0.27
C GLU A 88 -10.58 27.69 0.41
N LEU A 89 -10.92 27.86 1.69
CA LEU A 89 -10.44 28.95 2.54
C LEU A 89 -9.92 28.37 3.85
N ASP A 90 -8.70 28.73 4.23
CA ASP A 90 -8.26 28.57 5.62
C ASP A 90 -9.02 29.54 6.55
N GLU A 91 -8.92 29.31 7.86
CA GLU A 91 -9.64 30.09 8.86
C GLU A 91 -9.35 31.60 8.76
N ALA A 92 -8.09 31.98 8.54
CA ALA A 92 -7.67 33.37 8.45
C ALA A 92 -8.29 34.05 7.21
N ALA A 93 -8.29 33.37 6.07
CA ALA A 93 -8.91 33.85 4.83
C ALA A 93 -10.43 33.94 4.97
N ALA A 94 -11.08 32.95 5.58
CA ALA A 94 -12.51 32.93 5.78
C ALA A 94 -13.01 34.07 6.67
N LYS A 95 -12.21 34.50 7.67
CA LYS A 95 -12.51 35.69 8.50
C LYS A 95 -12.42 37.01 7.72
N LYS A 96 -11.50 37.10 6.74
CA LYS A 96 -11.27 38.31 5.93
C LYS A 96 -12.19 38.42 4.70
N ILE A 97 -12.75 37.30 4.25
CA ILE A 97 -13.61 37.24 3.06
C ILE A 97 -15.06 37.03 3.54
N PRO A 98 -15.94 38.05 3.47
CA PRO A 98 -17.35 37.88 3.80
C PRO A 98 -18.04 36.93 2.83
N ARG A 99 -19.14 36.28 3.24
CA ARG A 99 -19.89 35.38 2.35
C ARG A 99 -20.68 36.20 1.33
N PHE A 100 -20.50 35.87 0.05
CA PHE A 100 -21.26 36.45 -1.06
C PHE A 100 -21.38 35.44 -2.20
N GLY A 101 -22.36 35.65 -3.07
CA GLY A 101 -22.62 34.77 -4.22
C GLY A 101 -23.17 33.40 -3.83
N LYS A 102 -23.04 32.43 -4.73
CA LYS A 102 -23.56 31.05 -4.59
C LYS A 102 -22.46 30.00 -4.45
N VAL A 103 -21.19 30.40 -4.46
CA VAL A 103 -20.04 29.50 -4.35
C VAL A 103 -20.02 28.85 -2.97
N GLN A 104 -19.86 27.53 -2.93
CA GLN A 104 -19.78 26.79 -1.67
C GLN A 104 -18.40 26.97 -1.01
N ARG A 105 -18.37 27.13 0.31
CA ARG A 105 -17.14 27.31 1.10
C ARG A 105 -16.65 25.98 1.66
N VAL A 106 -15.42 25.62 1.32
CA VAL A 106 -14.67 24.56 1.98
C VAL A 106 -13.75 25.22 3.00
N ILE A 107 -14.06 25.10 4.29
CA ILE A 107 -13.19 25.63 5.35
C ILE A 107 -12.14 24.58 5.69
N SER A 108 -10.87 24.90 5.45
CA SER A 108 -9.75 23.98 5.59
C SER A 108 -9.00 24.18 6.91
N TYR A 109 -8.73 23.08 7.59
CA TYR A 109 -7.85 22.98 8.75
C TYR A 109 -6.70 22.04 8.38
N THR A 110 -5.49 22.59 8.37
CA THR A 110 -4.29 21.88 7.92
C THR A 110 -3.26 21.84 9.03
N SER A 111 -2.64 20.67 9.21
CA SER A 111 -1.47 20.49 10.06
C SER A 111 -0.44 19.68 9.31
N MET A 112 0.77 20.21 9.11
CA MET A 112 1.79 19.56 8.28
C MET A 112 2.68 18.58 9.05
N ASN A 113 2.56 18.50 10.38
CA ASN A 113 3.49 17.76 11.23
C ASN A 113 2.83 16.66 12.09
N ARG A 114 1.56 16.80 12.46
CA ARG A 114 0.84 15.84 13.30
C ARG A 114 -0.68 15.89 13.06
N PRO A 115 -1.42 14.83 13.42
CA PRO A 115 -2.88 14.90 13.47
C PRO A 115 -3.37 16.08 14.31
N LEU A 116 -4.45 16.73 13.87
CA LEU A 116 -5.09 17.78 14.66
C LEU A 116 -5.71 17.18 15.93
N HIS A 117 -5.67 17.96 17.01
CA HIS A 117 -6.38 17.68 18.25
C HIS A 117 -7.60 18.61 18.35
N ASP A 118 -8.56 18.25 19.20
CA ASP A 118 -9.77 19.04 19.47
C ASP A 118 -10.54 19.42 18.20
N LEU A 119 -11.12 18.40 17.55
CA LEU A 119 -11.82 18.60 16.28
C LEU A 119 -13.15 19.33 16.48
N GLU A 120 -13.72 19.27 17.68
CA GLU A 120 -14.93 19.96 18.10
C GLU A 120 -14.82 21.48 17.92
N GLU A 121 -13.73 22.12 18.36
CA GLU A 121 -13.51 23.55 18.14
C GLU A 121 -13.49 23.90 16.64
N ALA A 122 -12.88 23.06 15.81
CA ALA A 122 -12.88 23.25 14.36
C ALA A 122 -14.30 23.19 13.76
N PHE A 123 -15.20 22.37 14.31
CA PHE A 123 -16.61 22.34 13.88
C PHE A 123 -17.37 23.62 14.27
N GLU A 124 -17.17 24.10 15.48
CA GLU A 124 -17.81 25.34 15.97
C GLU A 124 -17.36 26.54 15.12
N ASN A 125 -16.05 26.68 14.91
CA ASN A 125 -15.47 27.73 14.10
C ASN A 125 -15.93 27.64 12.64
N ALA A 126 -15.97 26.45 12.05
CA ALA A 126 -16.50 26.26 10.70
C ALA A 126 -17.98 26.67 10.58
N GLY A 127 -18.79 26.41 11.62
CA GLY A 127 -20.18 26.87 11.69
C GLY A 127 -20.29 28.40 11.68
N ILE A 128 -19.48 29.09 12.50
CA ILE A 128 -19.41 30.56 12.54
C ILE A 128 -18.98 31.13 11.18
N LEU A 129 -18.03 30.47 10.51
CA LEU A 129 -17.51 30.86 9.19
C LEU A 129 -18.43 30.47 8.03
N GLN A 130 -19.59 29.87 8.35
CA GLN A 130 -20.60 29.43 7.39
C GLN A 130 -20.02 28.46 6.36
N ALA A 131 -19.30 27.44 6.83
CA ALA A 131 -18.78 26.37 5.99
C ALA A 131 -19.92 25.55 5.34
N ASP A 132 -19.78 25.24 4.05
CA ASP A 132 -20.62 24.23 3.39
C ASP A 132 -19.97 22.84 3.48
N VAL A 133 -18.64 22.79 3.58
CA VAL A 133 -17.84 21.58 3.80
C VAL A 133 -16.65 21.93 4.69
N ILE A 134 -16.24 21.00 5.56
CA ILE A 134 -14.99 21.12 6.33
C ILE A 134 -13.94 20.18 5.71
N LYS A 135 -12.73 20.68 5.50
CA LYS A 135 -11.58 19.89 5.04
C LYS A 135 -10.53 19.78 6.13
N PHE A 136 -10.17 18.56 6.49
CA PHE A 136 -9.05 18.29 7.40
C PHE A 136 -7.87 17.69 6.62
N THR A 137 -6.67 18.23 6.82
CA THR A 137 -5.45 17.74 6.16
C THR A 137 -4.32 17.53 7.18
N TRP A 138 -3.75 16.32 7.26
CA TRP A 138 -2.58 16.06 8.11
C TRP A 138 -1.80 14.78 7.74
N PRO A 139 -0.58 14.58 8.28
CA PRO A 139 0.20 13.36 8.11
C PRO A 139 -0.49 12.09 8.61
N THR A 140 -0.60 11.10 7.73
CA THR A 140 -1.19 9.78 7.96
C THR A 140 -0.27 8.69 7.40
N ASP A 141 0.99 8.64 7.85
CA ASP A 141 1.89 7.55 7.45
C ASP A 141 1.38 6.18 7.92
N LEU A 142 0.69 6.17 9.06
CA LEU A 142 0.19 4.98 9.75
C LEU A 142 -1.33 5.02 9.90
N LEU A 143 -1.95 3.85 10.03
CA LEU A 143 -3.38 3.66 10.23
C LEU A 143 -3.86 4.37 11.51
N GLU A 144 -3.05 4.38 12.57
CA GLU A 144 -3.35 5.08 13.82
C GLU A 144 -3.51 6.60 13.61
N ALA A 145 -2.76 7.19 12.68
CA ALA A 145 -2.84 8.61 12.34
C ALA A 145 -3.98 8.92 11.36
N ALA A 146 -4.38 7.96 10.53
CA ALA A 146 -5.57 8.06 9.68
C ALA A 146 -6.88 7.91 10.49
N TRP A 147 -6.81 7.24 11.65
CA TRP A 147 -7.98 6.91 12.46
C TRP A 147 -8.85 8.11 12.86
N PRO A 148 -8.30 9.27 13.32
CA PRO A 148 -9.13 10.40 13.68
C PRO A 148 -9.85 11.00 12.45
N LEU A 149 -9.23 11.05 11.26
CA LEU A 149 -9.93 11.49 10.03
C LEU A 149 -11.11 10.57 9.74
N LEU A 150 -10.87 9.26 9.83
CA LEU A 150 -11.89 8.26 9.57
C LEU A 150 -13.06 8.36 10.56
N SER A 151 -12.76 8.50 11.85
CA SER A 151 -13.75 8.69 12.90
C SER A 151 -14.66 9.87 12.58
N VAL A 152 -14.09 11.01 12.21
CA VAL A 152 -14.86 12.22 11.92
C VAL A 152 -15.71 12.08 10.65
N VAL A 153 -15.15 11.52 9.58
CA VAL A 153 -15.88 11.32 8.32
C VAL A 153 -17.01 10.30 8.46
N SER A 154 -16.84 9.29 9.32
CA SER A 154 -17.86 8.25 9.51
C SER A 154 -19.11 8.71 10.28
N GLN A 155 -19.02 9.86 10.95
CA GLN A 155 -20.12 10.40 11.74
C GLN A 155 -21.06 11.24 10.87
N LYS A 156 -22.37 11.07 11.07
CA LYS A 156 -23.36 11.98 10.47
C LYS A 156 -23.28 13.32 11.17
N ARG A 157 -22.92 14.37 10.41
CA ARG A 157 -22.83 15.75 10.89
C ARG A 157 -23.63 16.67 9.98
N ALA A 158 -23.99 17.84 10.50
CA ALA A 158 -24.72 18.86 9.72
C ALA A 158 -23.88 19.41 8.58
N ILE A 159 -22.58 19.64 8.84
CA ILE A 159 -21.61 20.04 7.82
C ILE A 159 -20.80 18.81 7.41
N PRO A 160 -20.81 18.43 6.12
CA PRO A 160 -20.04 17.28 5.64
C PRO A 160 -18.54 17.51 5.75
N VAL A 161 -17.79 16.41 5.89
CA VAL A 161 -16.34 16.44 6.13
C VAL A 161 -15.58 15.71 5.05
N VAL A 162 -14.53 16.34 4.55
CA VAL A 162 -13.55 15.76 3.65
C VAL A 162 -12.22 15.67 4.39
N GLY A 163 -11.58 14.51 4.33
CA GLY A 163 -10.22 14.33 4.85
C GLY A 163 -9.20 14.26 3.71
N LEU A 164 -7.98 14.68 4.00
CA LEU A 164 -6.81 14.46 3.16
C LEU A 164 -5.65 13.98 4.03
N GLY A 165 -5.36 12.69 3.96
CA GLY A 165 -4.21 12.09 4.64
C GLY A 165 -2.94 12.25 3.82
N LEU A 166 -1.90 12.84 4.39
CA LEU A 166 -0.59 13.00 3.76
C LEU A 166 0.30 11.81 4.14
N GLY A 167 0.76 11.03 3.15
CA GLY A 167 1.58 9.84 3.37
C GLY A 167 0.83 8.54 3.15
N LYS A 168 1.48 7.41 3.46
CA LYS A 168 1.10 6.07 2.96
C LYS A 168 -0.36 5.70 3.27
N SER A 169 -0.80 5.87 4.52
CA SER A 169 -2.17 5.54 4.93
C SER A 169 -3.23 6.57 4.46
N GLY A 170 -2.83 7.59 3.70
CA GLY A 170 -3.76 8.47 2.97
C GLY A 170 -4.57 7.70 1.91
N LEU A 171 -3.97 6.68 1.29
CA LEU A 171 -4.68 5.75 0.41
C LEU A 171 -5.69 4.89 1.20
N THR A 172 -5.29 4.35 2.35
CA THR A 172 -6.20 3.63 3.26
C THR A 172 -7.42 4.48 3.61
N PHE A 173 -7.16 5.74 3.99
CA PHE A 173 -8.23 6.70 4.26
C PHE A 173 -9.10 6.96 3.02
N SER A 174 -8.52 7.08 1.82
CA SER A 174 -9.29 7.32 0.59
C SER A 174 -10.26 6.18 0.25
N LEU A 175 -9.86 4.94 0.50
CA LEU A 175 -10.69 3.74 0.30
C LEU A 175 -11.80 3.64 1.36
N LEU A 176 -11.46 3.83 2.64
CA LEU A 176 -12.44 3.82 3.72
C LEU A 176 -13.39 5.02 3.64
N GLY A 177 -12.89 6.19 3.27
CA GLY A 177 -13.67 7.41 3.09
C GLY A 177 -14.81 7.23 2.09
N ARG A 178 -14.58 6.45 1.02
CA ARG A 178 -15.64 6.05 0.08
C ARG A 178 -16.74 5.21 0.73
N LYS A 179 -16.36 4.25 1.57
CA LYS A 179 -17.31 3.41 2.33
C LYS A 179 -18.09 4.21 3.38
N TYR A 180 -17.43 5.14 4.06
CA TYR A 180 -17.99 5.87 5.20
C TYR A 180 -18.57 7.25 4.86
N GLY A 181 -18.66 7.60 3.58
CA GLY A 181 -19.46 8.74 3.13
C GLY A 181 -18.71 10.06 3.04
N SER A 182 -17.39 10.03 2.86
CA SER A 182 -16.66 11.24 2.49
C SER A 182 -17.22 11.79 1.16
N PRO A 183 -17.55 13.09 1.07
CA PRO A 183 -18.11 13.69 -0.15
C PRO A 183 -17.20 13.46 -1.36
N TRP A 184 -15.89 13.64 -1.16
CA TRP A 184 -14.86 13.31 -2.14
C TRP A 184 -13.55 12.90 -1.47
N ILE A 185 -12.68 12.30 -2.28
CA ILE A 185 -11.27 12.06 -1.96
C ILE A 185 -10.40 12.74 -2.99
N TYR A 186 -9.09 12.82 -2.75
CA TYR A 186 -8.14 13.44 -3.67
C TYR A 186 -7.31 12.39 -4.39
N ALA A 187 -7.04 12.64 -5.67
CA ALA A 187 -6.18 11.83 -6.51
C ALA A 187 -5.27 12.71 -7.37
N ALA A 188 -4.11 12.18 -7.74
CA ALA A 188 -3.29 12.74 -8.80
C ALA A 188 -3.85 12.35 -10.18
N LEU A 189 -3.61 13.17 -11.20
CA LEU A 189 -4.01 12.84 -12.56
C LEU A 189 -3.22 11.63 -13.08
N GLU A 190 -1.92 11.65 -12.87
CA GLU A 190 -0.95 10.63 -13.26
C GLU A 190 0.27 10.70 -12.35
N LYS A 191 1.17 9.71 -12.46
CA LYS A 191 2.42 9.69 -11.69
C LYS A 191 3.29 10.88 -12.08
N GLY A 192 3.85 11.58 -11.10
CA GLY A 192 4.61 12.82 -11.28
C GLY A 192 3.75 14.09 -11.25
N MET A 193 2.42 13.98 -11.23
CA MET A 193 1.49 15.11 -11.08
C MET A 193 0.83 15.15 -9.70
N GLU A 194 1.47 14.55 -8.69
CA GLU A 194 0.95 14.53 -7.34
C GLU A 194 1.00 15.93 -6.67
N ALA A 195 -0.04 16.26 -5.91
CA ALA A 195 -0.04 17.42 -5.03
C ALA A 195 0.94 17.25 -3.86
N PHE A 196 1.15 16.01 -3.41
CA PHE A 196 2.11 15.62 -2.37
C PHE A 196 2.64 14.20 -2.62
N VAL A 197 3.82 13.89 -2.05
CA VAL A 197 4.48 12.58 -2.23
C VAL A 197 3.58 11.43 -1.76
N GLY A 198 3.39 10.44 -2.63
CA GLY A 198 2.60 9.24 -2.32
C GLY A 198 1.09 9.43 -2.44
N GLN A 199 0.61 10.55 -3.00
CA GLN A 199 -0.79 10.68 -3.38
C GLN A 199 -1.14 9.63 -4.44
N PRO A 200 -2.22 8.85 -4.27
CA PRO A 200 -2.62 7.88 -5.28
C PRO A 200 -3.14 8.59 -6.54
N THR A 201 -2.83 8.01 -7.69
CA THR A 201 -3.39 8.44 -8.99
C THR A 201 -4.84 7.98 -9.14
N VAL A 202 -5.60 8.62 -10.03
CA VAL A 202 -6.96 8.17 -10.37
C VAL A 202 -6.97 6.76 -10.95
N SER A 203 -5.96 6.42 -11.77
CA SER A 203 -5.79 5.07 -12.32
C SER A 203 -5.48 4.05 -11.21
N GLU A 204 -4.62 4.35 -10.24
CA GLU A 204 -4.39 3.42 -9.11
C GLU A 204 -5.69 3.17 -8.33
N LEU A 205 -6.48 4.21 -8.06
CA LEU A 205 -7.75 4.05 -7.36
C LEU A 205 -8.75 3.18 -8.14
N ASP A 206 -8.89 3.38 -9.44
CA ASP A 206 -9.86 2.66 -10.26
C ASP A 206 -9.34 1.27 -10.70
N ASP A 207 -8.07 1.17 -11.09
CA ASP A 207 -7.47 -0.03 -11.70
C ASP A 207 -6.89 -1.01 -10.69
N VAL A 208 -6.39 -0.54 -9.55
CA VAL A 208 -5.88 -1.41 -8.48
C VAL A 208 -6.95 -1.67 -7.43
N TYR A 209 -7.58 -0.60 -6.93
CA TYR A 209 -8.44 -0.69 -5.75
C TYR A 209 -9.94 -0.71 -6.04
N ARG A 210 -10.33 -0.60 -7.31
CA ARG A 210 -11.74 -0.60 -7.76
C ARG A 210 -12.57 0.41 -6.97
N TRP A 211 -12.00 1.58 -6.71
CA TRP A 211 -12.54 2.57 -5.77
C TRP A 211 -14.00 2.92 -6.06
N ARG A 212 -14.38 3.06 -7.33
CA ARG A 212 -15.75 3.36 -7.75
C ARG A 212 -16.77 2.30 -7.36
N GLN A 213 -16.33 1.05 -7.21
CA GLN A 213 -17.15 -0.09 -6.80
C GLN A 213 -17.27 -0.22 -5.27
N ILE A 214 -16.46 0.52 -4.51
CA ILE A 214 -16.58 0.55 -3.04
C ILE A 214 -17.86 1.28 -2.64
N GLY A 215 -18.62 0.67 -1.73
CA GLY A 215 -19.80 1.24 -1.12
C GLY A 215 -19.97 0.81 0.34
N PRO A 216 -21.07 1.21 1.00
CA PRO A 216 -21.29 0.98 2.44
C PRO A 216 -21.22 -0.50 2.85
N LYS A 217 -21.60 -1.42 1.95
CA LYS A 217 -21.61 -2.87 2.18
C LYS A 217 -20.32 -3.59 1.79
N THR A 218 -19.38 -2.92 1.14
CA THR A 218 -18.12 -3.54 0.71
C THR A 218 -17.34 -4.06 1.90
N ARG A 219 -16.93 -5.33 1.86
CA ARG A 219 -16.05 -5.93 2.85
C ARG A 219 -14.61 -5.62 2.49
N PHE A 220 -13.75 -5.46 3.49
CA PHE A 220 -12.32 -5.29 3.25
C PHE A 220 -11.55 -6.48 3.80
N ILE A 221 -10.48 -6.85 3.10
CA ILE A 221 -9.37 -7.66 3.63
C ILE A 221 -8.17 -6.72 3.74
N ALA A 222 -7.59 -6.63 4.94
CA ALA A 222 -6.40 -5.81 5.13
C ALA A 222 -5.19 -6.46 4.46
N VAL A 223 -4.35 -5.66 3.82
CA VAL A 223 -3.05 -6.07 3.27
C VAL A 223 -1.99 -5.19 3.92
N VAL A 224 -1.03 -5.78 4.61
CA VAL A 224 -0.03 -5.01 5.36
C VAL A 224 1.11 -4.63 4.42
N GLY A 225 1.30 -3.32 4.23
CA GLY A 225 2.35 -2.76 3.37
C GLY A 225 1.82 -2.05 2.12
N PHE A 226 2.73 -1.36 1.43
CA PHE A 226 2.49 -0.53 0.26
C PHE A 226 3.55 -0.75 -0.82
N GLY A 227 4.28 -1.88 -0.79
CA GLY A 227 5.30 -2.20 -1.77
C GLY A 227 4.71 -2.71 -3.09
N LEU A 228 5.59 -2.99 -4.04
CA LEU A 228 5.20 -3.49 -5.36
C LEU A 228 4.45 -4.82 -5.26
N GLY A 229 4.97 -5.76 -4.45
CA GLY A 229 4.35 -7.08 -4.23
C GLY A 229 2.96 -6.97 -3.59
N GLU A 230 2.79 -6.12 -2.57
CA GLU A 230 1.48 -5.89 -1.95
C GLU A 230 0.49 -5.24 -2.93
N THR A 231 0.96 -4.28 -3.72
CA THR A 231 0.13 -3.58 -4.71
C THR A 231 -0.32 -4.52 -5.82
N MET A 232 0.59 -5.34 -6.35
CA MET A 232 0.29 -6.36 -7.34
C MET A 232 -0.69 -7.40 -6.80
N LEU A 233 -0.49 -7.84 -5.55
CA LEU A 233 -1.40 -8.74 -4.87
C LEU A 233 -2.80 -8.11 -4.73
N CYS A 234 -2.89 -6.85 -4.31
CA CYS A 234 -4.16 -6.12 -4.26
C CYS A 234 -4.85 -6.08 -5.63
N LYS A 235 -4.10 -5.80 -6.70
CA LYS A 235 -4.64 -5.73 -8.07
C LYS A 235 -5.24 -7.07 -8.52
N ILE A 236 -4.50 -8.17 -8.32
CA ILE A 236 -4.94 -9.53 -8.67
C ILE A 236 -6.15 -9.95 -7.84
N LEU A 237 -6.09 -9.78 -6.50
CA LEU A 237 -7.19 -10.19 -5.63
C LEU A 237 -8.46 -9.39 -5.92
N ASN A 238 -8.35 -8.07 -6.16
CA ASN A 238 -9.49 -7.24 -6.55
C ASN A 238 -10.07 -7.64 -7.91
N ALA A 239 -9.24 -7.98 -8.90
CA ALA A 239 -9.71 -8.53 -10.16
C ALA A 239 -10.44 -9.88 -9.98
N GLY A 240 -9.93 -10.74 -9.09
CA GLY A 240 -10.59 -11.99 -8.72
C GLY A 240 -11.94 -11.77 -8.03
N PHE A 241 -12.01 -10.80 -7.11
CA PHE A 241 -13.26 -10.42 -6.46
C PHE A 241 -14.27 -9.88 -7.48
N ASP A 242 -13.86 -9.07 -8.44
CA ASP A 242 -14.73 -8.55 -9.50
C ASP A 242 -15.26 -9.66 -10.40
N THR A 243 -14.39 -10.56 -10.84
CA THR A 243 -14.75 -11.66 -11.75
C THR A 243 -15.79 -12.61 -11.12
N LEU A 244 -15.75 -12.76 -9.79
CA LEU A 244 -16.67 -13.61 -9.03
C LEU A 244 -17.83 -12.84 -8.38
N ASP A 245 -18.04 -11.57 -8.73
CA ASP A 245 -19.07 -10.67 -8.17
C ASP A 245 -19.05 -10.62 -6.62
N LEU A 246 -17.86 -10.71 -6.04
CA LEU A 246 -17.63 -10.59 -4.61
C LEU A 246 -17.47 -9.12 -4.24
N ASN A 247 -18.36 -8.62 -3.39
CA ASN A 247 -18.27 -7.27 -2.83
C ASN A 247 -17.21 -7.18 -1.69
N THR A 248 -15.98 -7.57 -2.02
CA THR A 248 -14.81 -7.59 -1.14
C THR A 248 -13.68 -6.85 -1.83
N ARG A 249 -12.93 -6.00 -1.11
CA ARG A 249 -11.76 -5.30 -1.66
C ARG A 249 -10.55 -5.41 -0.74
N CYS A 250 -9.36 -5.33 -1.30
CA CYS A 250 -8.14 -5.18 -0.54
C CYS A 250 -8.04 -3.77 0.06
N LEU A 251 -7.57 -3.69 1.30
CA LEU A 251 -7.30 -2.44 2.01
C LEU A 251 -5.82 -2.44 2.45
N PRO A 252 -4.94 -1.71 1.76
CA PRO A 252 -3.56 -1.57 2.21
C PRO A 252 -3.51 -0.81 3.55
N ILE A 253 -2.71 -1.30 4.50
CA ILE A 253 -2.54 -0.69 5.82
C ILE A 253 -1.06 -0.70 6.23
N GLU A 254 -0.66 0.30 7.00
CA GLU A 254 0.61 0.32 7.73
C GLU A 254 0.32 0.73 9.16
N PHE A 255 1.07 0.20 10.12
CA PHE A 255 0.82 0.43 11.54
C PHE A 255 2.10 0.37 12.35
N ARG A 256 2.10 1.02 13.51
CA ARG A 256 3.23 1.00 14.43
C ARG A 256 3.08 -0.08 15.48
N SER A 257 1.94 -0.11 16.17
CA SER A 257 1.71 -1.06 17.25
C SER A 257 0.80 -2.20 16.79
N VAL A 258 1.26 -3.43 16.93
CA VAL A 258 0.43 -4.61 16.63
C VAL A 258 -0.75 -4.74 17.62
N ASP A 259 -0.60 -4.23 18.85
CA ASP A 259 -1.60 -4.38 19.91
C ASP A 259 -2.91 -3.62 19.62
N SER A 260 -2.83 -2.51 18.88
CA SER A 260 -4.02 -1.73 18.52
C SER A 260 -4.80 -2.34 17.36
N ILE A 261 -4.16 -3.18 16.55
CA ILE A 261 -4.70 -3.65 15.26
C ILE A 261 -5.96 -4.49 15.42
N PRO A 262 -6.03 -5.51 16.30
CA PRO A 262 -7.25 -6.30 16.47
C PRO A 262 -8.47 -5.43 16.76
N LYS A 263 -8.34 -4.43 17.66
CA LYS A 263 -9.42 -3.51 18.02
C LYS A 263 -9.84 -2.64 16.84
N MET A 264 -8.88 -2.10 16.08
CA MET A 264 -9.17 -1.27 14.91
C MET A 264 -9.88 -2.08 13.82
N LEU A 265 -9.41 -3.29 13.53
CA LEU A 265 -10.03 -4.18 12.55
C LEU A 265 -11.43 -4.64 12.96
N ASP A 266 -11.65 -4.93 14.26
CA ASP A 266 -12.97 -5.27 14.79
C ASP A 266 -13.96 -4.11 14.59
N ILE A 267 -13.56 -2.87 14.86
CA ILE A 267 -14.39 -1.66 14.62
C ILE A 267 -14.69 -1.49 13.11
N LEU A 268 -13.70 -1.72 12.25
CA LEU A 268 -13.88 -1.66 10.79
C LEU A 268 -14.60 -2.88 10.20
N LYS A 269 -14.84 -3.92 11.01
CA LYS A 269 -15.40 -5.21 10.59
C LYS A 269 -14.58 -5.87 9.48
N ILE A 270 -13.26 -5.85 9.62
CA ILE A 270 -12.31 -6.46 8.70
C ILE A 270 -11.92 -7.83 9.25
N PRO A 271 -12.37 -8.94 8.64
CA PRO A 271 -12.20 -10.28 9.22
C PRO A 271 -10.89 -10.96 8.77
N GLY A 272 -10.09 -10.32 7.92
CA GLY A 272 -8.88 -10.92 7.37
C GLY A 272 -7.74 -9.92 7.23
N VAL A 273 -6.52 -10.39 7.49
CA VAL A 273 -5.27 -9.66 7.30
C VAL A 273 -4.31 -10.52 6.51
N ILE A 274 -3.81 -10.00 5.39
CA ILE A 274 -2.68 -10.56 4.66
C ILE A 274 -1.44 -9.83 5.14
N ALA A 275 -0.49 -10.58 5.71
CA ALA A 275 0.80 -10.08 6.15
C ALA A 275 1.86 -10.71 5.24
N THR A 276 2.16 -10.05 4.12
CA THR A 276 3.20 -10.53 3.20
C THR A 276 4.55 -10.70 3.93
N ASN A 277 5.51 -11.31 3.24
CA ASN A 277 6.78 -11.82 3.77
C ASN A 277 7.41 -11.00 4.93
N TYR A 278 7.39 -9.68 4.83
CA TYR A 278 8.04 -8.73 5.75
C TYR A 278 7.18 -8.34 6.95
N ALA A 279 5.85 -8.41 6.83
CA ALA A 279 4.92 -8.17 7.93
C ALA A 279 4.64 -9.44 8.76
N SER A 280 5.04 -10.62 8.24
CA SER A 280 4.69 -11.93 8.80
C SER A 280 4.97 -12.08 10.31
N ARG A 281 6.17 -11.69 10.77
CA ARG A 281 6.51 -11.68 12.20
C ARG A 281 5.84 -10.56 12.98
N ARG A 282 5.64 -9.40 12.35
CA ARG A 282 5.09 -8.22 13.01
C ARG A 282 3.62 -8.40 13.36
N VAL A 283 2.86 -9.13 12.54
CA VAL A 283 1.45 -9.43 12.77
C VAL A 283 1.27 -10.66 13.64
N PHE A 284 2.21 -11.61 13.64
CA PHE A 284 2.11 -12.88 14.38
C PHE A 284 1.64 -12.79 15.83
N PRO A 285 2.00 -11.77 16.65
CA PRO A 285 1.52 -11.64 18.01
C PRO A 285 -0.01 -11.61 18.16
N ILE A 286 -0.79 -11.29 17.11
CA ILE A 286 -2.27 -11.32 17.20
C ILE A 286 -2.84 -12.74 17.14
N ALA A 287 -2.05 -13.73 16.70
CA ALA A 287 -2.51 -15.10 16.48
C ALA A 287 -2.89 -15.78 17.80
N SER A 288 -4.04 -16.44 17.80
CA SER A 288 -4.53 -17.28 18.89
C SER A 288 -4.50 -18.77 18.53
N ALA A 289 -4.41 -19.09 17.23
CA ALA A 289 -4.25 -20.44 16.72
C ALA A 289 -3.29 -20.42 15.51
N GLN A 290 -2.36 -21.37 15.45
CA GLN A 290 -1.39 -21.48 14.35
C GLN A 290 -0.93 -22.93 14.14
N ASP A 291 -0.33 -23.21 12.97
CA ASP A 291 0.35 -24.48 12.73
C ASP A 291 1.76 -24.52 13.38
N GLU A 292 2.34 -25.71 13.44
CA GLU A 292 3.61 -25.95 14.12
C GLU A 292 4.78 -25.16 13.50
N VAL A 293 4.82 -25.02 12.17
CA VAL A 293 5.88 -24.23 11.50
C VAL A 293 5.76 -22.76 11.86
N SER A 294 4.54 -22.24 11.86
CA SER A 294 4.24 -20.86 12.25
C SER A 294 4.58 -20.60 13.72
N ALA A 295 4.31 -21.57 14.62
CA ALA A 295 4.67 -21.48 16.04
C ALA A 295 6.19 -21.40 16.26
N ILE A 296 6.97 -22.24 15.57
CA ILE A 296 8.43 -22.27 15.68
C ILE A 296 9.05 -21.01 15.05
N SER A 297 8.64 -20.67 13.82
CA SER A 297 9.17 -19.53 13.06
C SER A 297 8.67 -18.16 13.55
N LYS A 298 7.62 -18.18 14.39
CA LYS A 298 6.88 -17.01 14.89
C LYS A 298 6.37 -16.12 13.75
N ALA A 299 5.85 -16.74 12.69
CA ALA A 299 5.46 -16.05 11.47
C ALA A 299 4.21 -16.66 10.83
N GLY A 300 3.38 -15.82 10.24
CA GLY A 300 2.25 -16.20 9.41
C GLY A 300 1.96 -15.13 8.37
N ASP A 301 1.24 -15.48 7.30
CA ASP A 301 1.00 -14.60 6.15
C ASP A 301 -0.48 -14.32 5.86
N LEU A 302 -1.39 -15.08 6.47
CA LEU A 302 -2.81 -14.83 6.44
C LEU A 302 -3.40 -15.03 7.83
N TYR A 303 -4.20 -14.08 8.28
CA TYR A 303 -4.89 -14.11 9.57
C TYR A 303 -6.38 -13.97 9.30
N ILE A 304 -7.16 -14.94 9.79
CA ILE A 304 -8.62 -14.93 9.66
C ILE A 304 -9.23 -14.86 11.06
N LYS A 305 -10.13 -13.90 11.27
CA LYS A 305 -10.88 -13.76 12.51
C LYS A 305 -11.84 -14.93 12.68
N ARG A 306 -11.76 -15.60 13.82
CA ARG A 306 -12.68 -16.64 14.29
C ARG A 306 -13.33 -16.20 15.62
N PRO A 307 -14.37 -16.90 16.09
CA PRO A 307 -15.01 -16.59 17.37
C PRO A 307 -14.05 -16.62 18.57
N ASP A 308 -13.03 -17.48 18.52
CA ASP A 308 -12.04 -17.74 19.57
C ASP A 308 -10.74 -16.92 19.44
N GLY A 309 -10.59 -16.12 18.38
CA GLY A 309 -9.40 -15.30 18.16
C GLY A 309 -8.99 -15.21 16.70
N TRP A 310 -7.74 -14.85 16.43
CA TRP A 310 -7.20 -14.80 15.06
C TRP A 310 -6.48 -16.11 14.75
N ALA A 311 -6.95 -16.84 13.74
CA ALA A 311 -6.23 -17.99 13.23
C ALA A 311 -5.20 -17.55 12.20
N SER A 312 -3.95 -17.93 12.42
CA SER A 312 -2.83 -17.67 11.52
C SER A 312 -2.59 -18.86 10.59
N HIS A 313 -2.38 -18.54 9.33
CA HIS A 313 -1.96 -19.44 8.27
C HIS A 313 -0.63 -18.93 7.70
N ASN A 314 0.21 -19.85 7.28
CA ASN A 314 1.50 -19.56 6.67
C ASN A 314 1.62 -20.40 5.39
N LEU A 315 1.25 -19.77 4.27
CA LEU A 315 1.01 -20.42 2.98
C LEU A 315 2.23 -20.33 2.06
N ILE A 316 3.03 -19.26 2.16
CA ILE A 316 4.13 -18.98 1.23
C ILE A 316 5.23 -20.02 1.29
N TRP A 317 5.65 -20.47 2.49
CA TRP A 317 6.70 -21.48 2.60
C TRP A 317 6.23 -22.84 2.04
N LYS A 318 4.95 -23.18 2.19
CA LYS A 318 4.38 -24.42 1.65
C LYS A 318 4.40 -24.40 0.13
N THR A 319 3.97 -23.28 -0.44
CA THR A 319 3.97 -23.01 -1.88
C THR A 319 5.38 -23.09 -2.45
N ALA A 320 6.31 -22.34 -1.86
CA ALA A 320 7.69 -22.26 -2.32
C ALA A 320 8.43 -23.61 -2.25
N LEU A 321 8.29 -24.35 -1.13
CA LEU A 321 8.96 -25.66 -1.01
C LEU A 321 8.33 -26.74 -1.89
N ARG A 322 7.02 -26.68 -2.17
CA ARG A 322 6.38 -27.59 -3.13
C ARG A 322 6.95 -27.38 -4.54
N LEU A 323 7.00 -26.14 -5.02
CA LEU A 323 7.56 -25.81 -6.35
C LEU A 323 9.07 -26.09 -6.43
N LEU A 324 9.81 -25.88 -5.34
CA LEU A 324 11.21 -26.26 -5.24
C LEU A 324 11.42 -27.77 -5.41
N GLU A 325 10.61 -28.60 -4.75
CA GLU A 325 10.68 -30.06 -4.90
C GLU A 325 10.31 -30.52 -6.31
N GLU A 326 9.32 -29.89 -6.95
CA GLU A 326 8.96 -30.15 -8.34
C GLU A 326 10.12 -29.83 -9.29
N THR A 327 10.82 -28.72 -9.05
CA THR A 327 12.00 -28.29 -9.84
C THR A 327 13.21 -29.21 -9.62
N LEU A 328 13.41 -29.70 -8.40
CA LEU A 328 14.43 -30.70 -8.10
C LEU A 328 14.14 -32.04 -8.79
N GLY A 329 12.85 -32.36 -8.94
CA GLY A 329 12.36 -33.58 -9.55
C GLY A 329 12.42 -34.77 -8.59
N ARG A 330 11.65 -35.80 -8.92
CA ARG A 330 11.68 -37.10 -8.22
C ARG A 330 12.24 -38.17 -9.14
N SER A 331 13.11 -38.99 -8.59
CA SER A 331 13.67 -40.18 -9.25
C SER A 331 12.75 -41.40 -9.10
N GLY A 332 11.74 -41.33 -8.21
CA GLY A 332 10.75 -42.36 -7.97
C GLY A 332 9.66 -41.95 -6.97
N PRO A 333 8.66 -42.81 -6.69
CA PRO A 333 7.50 -42.46 -5.85
C PRO A 333 7.87 -42.12 -4.39
N GLU A 334 8.87 -42.82 -3.85
CA GLU A 334 9.38 -42.65 -2.47
C GLU A 334 10.50 -41.60 -2.38
N ASP A 335 10.91 -41.03 -3.50
CA ASP A 335 12.00 -40.04 -3.52
C ASP A 335 11.55 -38.72 -2.90
N ARG A 336 12.38 -38.21 -1.99
CA ARG A 336 12.19 -36.92 -1.32
C ARG A 336 13.22 -35.96 -1.91
N PRO A 337 12.83 -35.00 -2.76
CA PRO A 337 13.79 -34.22 -3.54
C PRO A 337 14.81 -33.42 -2.72
N LEU A 338 14.47 -33.08 -1.47
CA LEU A 338 15.33 -32.36 -0.54
C LEU A 338 16.28 -33.26 0.26
N ASP A 339 16.08 -34.59 0.27
CA ASP A 339 16.95 -35.49 1.00
C ASP A 339 18.38 -35.38 0.47
N ARG A 340 19.34 -35.21 1.40
CA ARG A 340 20.78 -35.07 1.12
C ARG A 340 21.17 -33.83 0.28
N LYS A 341 20.26 -32.88 0.04
CA LYS A 341 20.58 -31.60 -0.58
C LYS A 341 21.04 -30.59 0.47
N ASN A 342 22.16 -29.93 0.21
CA ASN A 342 22.65 -28.80 0.99
C ASN A 342 21.87 -27.54 0.58
N VAL A 343 20.90 -27.16 1.39
CA VAL A 343 20.05 -25.99 1.16
C VAL A 343 20.58 -24.80 1.95
N MET A 344 20.96 -23.74 1.26
CA MET A 344 21.36 -22.48 1.86
C MET A 344 20.19 -21.50 1.81
N VAL A 345 19.65 -21.12 2.98
CA VAL A 345 18.67 -20.03 3.08
C VAL A 345 19.43 -18.74 3.39
N VAL A 346 19.41 -17.79 2.46
CA VAL A 346 19.92 -16.45 2.70
C VAL A 346 18.77 -15.49 2.96
N GLY A 347 18.72 -14.96 4.17
CA GLY A 347 17.76 -13.94 4.53
C GLY A 347 17.45 -13.90 6.00
N LYS A 348 16.41 -13.14 6.31
CA LYS A 348 16.02 -12.81 7.67
C LYS A 348 14.50 -12.71 7.80
N GLY A 349 14.00 -12.49 9.00
CA GLY A 349 12.56 -12.36 9.23
C GLY A 349 11.79 -13.69 9.19
N GLY A 350 10.46 -13.56 9.11
CA GLY A 350 9.53 -14.68 9.24
C GLY A 350 9.58 -15.65 8.07
N LEU A 351 9.76 -15.16 6.85
CA LEU A 351 9.86 -15.99 5.67
C LEU A 351 11.08 -16.91 5.71
N ALA A 352 12.28 -16.37 5.97
CA ALA A 352 13.51 -17.16 6.09
C ALA A 352 13.38 -18.23 7.18
N ALA A 353 12.81 -17.88 8.34
CA ALA A 353 12.54 -18.84 9.40
C ALA A 353 11.55 -19.93 9.01
N SER A 354 10.45 -19.56 8.34
CA SER A 354 9.42 -20.51 7.89
C SER A 354 9.98 -21.50 6.88
N LEU A 355 10.78 -21.02 5.93
CA LEU A 355 11.47 -21.86 4.94
C LEU A 355 12.47 -22.78 5.61
N ALA A 356 13.29 -22.28 6.52
CA ALA A 356 14.29 -23.08 7.23
C ALA A 356 13.66 -24.23 8.03
N VAL A 357 12.63 -23.92 8.83
CA VAL A 357 11.88 -24.92 9.60
C VAL A 357 11.17 -25.91 8.66
N GLY A 358 10.58 -25.41 7.57
CA GLY A 358 9.92 -26.23 6.55
C GLY A 358 10.86 -27.21 5.85
N ILE A 359 12.07 -26.75 5.47
CA ILE A 359 13.11 -27.59 4.84
C ILE A 359 13.60 -28.65 5.82
N LYS A 360 13.88 -28.28 7.08
CA LYS A 360 14.30 -29.22 8.12
C LYS A 360 13.25 -30.31 8.33
N LYS A 361 11.97 -29.94 8.41
CA LYS A 361 10.86 -30.89 8.53
C LYS A 361 10.74 -31.86 7.36
N ARG A 362 11.20 -31.44 6.18
CA ARG A 362 11.27 -32.27 4.97
C ARG A 362 12.61 -33.01 4.85
N ASN A 363 13.40 -33.07 5.92
CA ASN A 363 14.72 -33.72 6.02
C ASN A 363 15.82 -33.15 5.11
N GLY A 364 15.65 -31.90 4.63
CA GLY A 364 16.72 -31.20 3.93
C GLY A 364 17.85 -30.75 4.88
N LEU A 365 19.08 -30.72 4.37
CA LEU A 365 20.25 -30.21 5.11
C LEU A 365 20.30 -28.70 4.98
N VAL A 366 19.65 -27.99 5.90
CA VAL A 366 19.54 -26.53 5.86
C VAL A 366 20.68 -25.82 6.60
N SER A 367 21.21 -24.78 5.97
CA SER A 367 22.09 -23.77 6.58
C SER A 367 21.50 -22.38 6.38
N ILE A 368 21.73 -21.49 7.36
CA ILE A 368 21.22 -20.11 7.37
C ILE A 368 22.39 -19.14 7.20
N CYS A 369 22.25 -18.20 6.28
CA CYS A 369 23.12 -17.05 6.13
C CYS A 369 22.28 -15.78 6.19
N SER A 370 22.79 -14.74 6.86
CA SER A 370 22.11 -13.45 6.97
C SER A 370 23.16 -12.34 6.94
N ALA A 371 22.74 -11.14 6.51
CA ALA A 371 23.54 -9.92 6.67
C ALA A 371 23.59 -9.45 8.13
N ASP A 372 22.61 -9.88 8.93
CA ASP A 372 22.53 -9.69 10.37
C ASP A 372 22.82 -11.04 11.04
N ASP A 373 24.02 -11.18 11.59
CA ASP A 373 24.50 -12.44 12.19
C ASP A 373 23.64 -12.86 13.38
N ASP A 374 23.20 -11.91 14.21
CA ASP A 374 22.38 -12.19 15.40
C ASP A 374 21.02 -12.77 14.97
N GLU A 375 20.37 -12.16 13.98
CA GLU A 375 19.11 -12.67 13.45
C GLU A 375 19.29 -14.02 12.73
N GLY A 376 20.39 -14.20 11.99
CA GLY A 376 20.72 -15.46 11.34
C GLY A 376 20.92 -16.61 12.33
N GLN A 377 21.61 -16.35 13.44
CA GLN A 377 21.85 -17.30 14.52
C GLN A 377 20.54 -17.70 15.22
N GLN A 378 19.63 -16.75 15.43
CA GLN A 378 18.30 -17.02 15.99
C GLN A 378 17.48 -17.92 15.06
N ILE A 379 17.46 -17.64 13.76
CA ILE A 379 16.75 -18.47 12.76
C ILE A 379 17.36 -19.87 12.71
N ALA A 380 18.69 -19.98 12.70
CA ALA A 380 19.38 -21.27 12.73
C ALA A 380 19.00 -22.09 13.96
N THR A 381 18.90 -21.44 15.13
CA THR A 381 18.45 -22.10 16.37
C THR A 381 17.00 -22.56 16.28
N MET A 382 16.09 -21.72 15.76
CA MET A 382 14.68 -22.08 15.57
C MET A 382 14.51 -23.31 14.66
N ALA A 383 15.34 -23.43 13.64
CA ALA A 383 15.26 -24.50 12.64
C ALA A 383 16.14 -25.72 12.95
N ASP A 384 16.86 -25.74 14.08
CA ASP A 384 17.92 -26.75 14.37
C ASP A 384 18.87 -26.91 13.17
N ALA A 385 19.38 -25.78 12.70
CA ALA A 385 20.17 -25.63 11.49
C ALA A 385 21.55 -25.04 11.81
N ARG A 386 22.46 -25.15 10.84
CA ARG A 386 23.77 -24.51 10.94
C ARG A 386 23.66 -23.04 10.53
N PHE A 387 24.21 -22.14 11.34
CA PHE A 387 24.48 -20.76 10.89
C PHE A 387 25.80 -20.69 10.12
N VAL A 388 25.82 -19.96 9.02
CA VAL A 388 26.98 -19.70 8.17
C VAL A 388 27.15 -18.19 8.05
N PRO A 389 28.23 -17.61 8.62
CA PRO A 389 28.54 -16.20 8.44
C PRO A 389 28.69 -15.85 6.96
N LEU A 390 28.32 -14.62 6.56
CA LEU A 390 28.35 -14.19 5.15
C LEU A 390 29.74 -14.39 4.50
N GLY A 391 30.82 -14.14 5.24
CA GLY A 391 32.20 -14.36 4.76
C GLY A 391 32.57 -15.82 4.49
N LYS A 392 31.76 -16.78 4.92
CA LYS A 392 31.92 -18.23 4.70
C LYS A 392 30.90 -18.82 3.74
N LEU A 393 29.99 -18.00 3.21
CA LEU A 393 28.97 -18.42 2.26
C LEU A 393 29.59 -19.10 1.02
N TYR A 394 30.64 -18.49 0.44
CA TYR A 394 31.28 -18.98 -0.78
C TYR A 394 32.16 -20.23 -0.60
N ASP A 395 32.56 -20.51 0.65
CA ASP A 395 33.32 -21.71 1.03
C ASP A 395 32.39 -22.91 1.34
N THR A 396 31.07 -22.70 1.30
CA THR A 396 30.07 -23.70 1.70
C THR A 396 29.56 -24.45 0.46
N LEU A 397 29.39 -25.77 0.60
CA LEU A 397 28.72 -26.57 -0.44
C LEU A 397 27.22 -26.24 -0.44
N VAL A 398 26.71 -25.79 -1.58
CA VAL A 398 25.31 -25.41 -1.75
C VAL A 398 24.78 -26.08 -3.01
N ASP A 399 23.77 -26.93 -2.86
CA ASP A 399 23.04 -27.54 -3.97
C ASP A 399 21.81 -26.69 -4.34
N VAL A 400 21.21 -26.06 -3.33
CA VAL A 400 20.01 -25.23 -3.46
C VAL A 400 20.22 -23.90 -2.74
N LEU A 401 20.01 -22.79 -3.46
CA LEU A 401 20.04 -21.44 -2.89
C LEU A 401 18.61 -20.92 -2.77
N VAL A 402 18.19 -20.60 -1.55
CA VAL A 402 16.89 -19.99 -1.25
C VAL A 402 17.10 -18.58 -0.73
N VAL A 403 16.58 -17.58 -1.43
CA VAL A 403 16.71 -16.16 -1.05
C VAL A 403 15.38 -15.66 -0.50
N ALA A 404 15.42 -15.17 0.74
CA ALA A 404 14.28 -14.68 1.50
C ALA A 404 14.63 -13.36 2.20
N SER A 405 15.31 -12.45 1.49
CA SER A 405 15.70 -11.13 1.98
C SER A 405 15.23 -10.04 1.03
N GLU A 406 14.68 -8.97 1.58
CA GLU A 406 14.42 -7.73 0.85
C GLU A 406 15.73 -6.98 0.57
N ASN A 407 15.76 -6.19 -0.51
CA ASN A 407 16.86 -5.27 -0.84
C ASN A 407 18.26 -5.90 -0.75
N LEU A 408 18.35 -7.19 -1.09
CA LEU A 408 19.61 -7.89 -1.16
C LEU A 408 20.45 -7.18 -2.23
N ASP A 409 21.59 -6.62 -1.83
CA ASP A 409 22.46 -5.96 -2.78
C ASP A 409 23.08 -7.03 -3.69
N HIS A 410 23.26 -6.76 -4.98
CA HIS A 410 23.83 -7.72 -5.93
C HIS A 410 25.24 -7.31 -6.39
N GLY A 411 26.00 -6.59 -5.55
CA GLY A 411 27.45 -6.43 -5.68
C GLY A 411 27.99 -5.02 -5.43
N SER A 412 27.16 -4.06 -5.02
CA SER A 412 27.54 -2.64 -4.96
C SER A 412 27.82 -2.09 -3.55
N ARG A 413 27.37 -2.75 -2.49
CA ARG A 413 27.64 -2.42 -1.07
C ARG A 413 27.87 -3.69 -0.23
N LYS A 414 28.17 -3.47 1.07
CA LYS A 414 28.68 -4.47 2.05
C LYS A 414 27.82 -5.72 2.29
N THR A 415 26.55 -5.73 1.90
CA THR A 415 25.61 -6.85 2.10
C THR A 415 25.10 -7.37 0.76
N SER A 416 26.04 -7.79 -0.09
CA SER A 416 25.72 -8.37 -1.38
C SER A 416 26.04 -9.87 -1.48
N ILE A 417 25.08 -10.66 -2.00
CA ILE A 417 25.41 -11.99 -2.50
C ILE A 417 25.91 -11.79 -3.93
N SER A 418 27.20 -12.05 -4.12
CA SER A 418 27.79 -12.11 -5.44
C SER A 418 27.19 -13.30 -6.19
N PRO A 419 26.72 -13.11 -7.44
CA PRO A 419 26.23 -14.20 -8.25
C PRO A 419 27.27 -15.29 -8.56
N THR A 420 28.55 -15.07 -8.22
CA THR A 420 29.61 -16.09 -8.28
C THR A 420 29.35 -17.30 -7.39
N ILE A 421 28.43 -17.21 -6.42
CA ILE A 421 27.97 -18.38 -5.66
C ILE A 421 27.26 -19.39 -6.57
N ILE A 422 26.64 -18.92 -7.66
CA ILE A 422 25.82 -19.73 -8.55
C ILE A 422 26.73 -20.56 -9.46
N ARG A 423 26.51 -21.87 -9.43
CA ARG A 423 27.20 -22.86 -10.25
C ARG A 423 26.18 -23.59 -11.15
N PRO A 424 26.60 -24.07 -12.33
CA PRO A 424 25.73 -24.85 -13.20
C PRO A 424 25.11 -26.05 -12.47
N GLY A 425 23.82 -26.27 -12.66
CA GLY A 425 23.08 -27.38 -12.05
C GLY A 425 22.61 -27.17 -10.61
N MET A 426 22.96 -26.05 -9.95
CA MET A 426 22.30 -25.63 -8.71
C MET A 426 20.82 -25.31 -8.96
N THR A 427 19.98 -25.44 -7.93
CA THR A 427 18.60 -24.94 -7.96
C THR A 427 18.49 -23.63 -7.18
N ILE A 428 17.81 -22.62 -7.73
CA ILE A 428 17.61 -21.32 -7.10
C ILE A 428 16.13 -21.03 -6.93
N LEU A 429 15.76 -20.57 -5.74
CA LEU A 429 14.46 -20.05 -5.38
C LEU A 429 14.67 -18.66 -4.80
N ASP A 430 14.20 -17.63 -5.49
CA ASP A 430 14.29 -16.25 -5.00
C ASP A 430 12.91 -15.66 -4.74
N LEU A 431 12.68 -15.23 -3.50
CA LEU A 431 11.42 -14.67 -3.02
C LEU A 431 11.55 -13.17 -2.71
N SER A 432 12.67 -12.52 -3.06
CA SER A 432 12.94 -11.11 -2.73
C SER A 432 12.13 -10.12 -3.56
N SER A 433 11.74 -10.50 -4.77
CA SER A 433 11.27 -9.58 -5.80
C SER A 433 10.00 -10.05 -6.52
N MET A 434 9.33 -11.08 -5.98
CA MET A 434 8.11 -11.64 -6.56
C MET A 434 7.04 -10.57 -6.86
N PRO A 435 6.36 -10.64 -8.02
CA PRO A 435 6.48 -11.67 -9.07
C PRO A 435 7.64 -11.49 -10.06
N ALA A 436 8.41 -10.41 -9.97
CA ALA A 436 9.46 -10.10 -10.94
C ALA A 436 10.75 -10.92 -10.71
N ASP A 437 11.51 -11.11 -11.78
CA ASP A 437 12.86 -11.65 -11.71
C ASP A 437 13.78 -10.65 -10.99
N SER A 438 14.58 -11.14 -10.05
CA SER A 438 15.66 -10.36 -9.45
C SER A 438 16.91 -10.40 -10.35
N PRO A 439 17.87 -9.47 -10.19
CA PRO A 439 19.16 -9.57 -10.87
C PRO A 439 19.90 -10.89 -10.59
N LEU A 440 19.63 -11.54 -9.45
CA LEU A 440 20.19 -12.85 -9.14
C LEU A 440 19.56 -13.96 -9.98
N ILE A 441 18.24 -13.90 -10.23
CA ILE A 441 17.52 -14.84 -11.10
C ILE A 441 17.99 -14.72 -12.55
N ASP A 442 18.18 -13.49 -13.04
CA ASP A 442 18.72 -13.26 -14.39
C ASP A 442 20.09 -13.93 -14.56
N GLU A 443 20.98 -13.71 -13.60
CA GLU A 443 22.33 -14.28 -13.63
C GLU A 443 22.34 -15.80 -13.39
N ALA A 444 21.39 -16.31 -12.60
CA ALA A 444 21.18 -17.75 -12.43
C ALA A 444 20.87 -18.44 -13.75
N ARG A 445 20.03 -17.79 -14.57
CA ARG A 445 19.62 -18.28 -15.88
C ARG A 445 20.82 -18.33 -16.83
N VAL A 446 21.62 -17.26 -16.86
CA VAL A 446 22.86 -17.21 -17.67
C VAL A 446 23.86 -18.31 -17.26
N ARG A 447 23.94 -18.63 -15.97
CA ARG A 447 24.88 -19.62 -15.42
C ARG A 447 24.39 -21.07 -15.50
N GLY A 448 23.22 -21.32 -16.08
CA GLY A 448 22.66 -22.67 -16.22
C GLY A 448 22.24 -23.30 -14.89
N ALA A 449 21.79 -22.48 -13.94
CA ALA A 449 21.07 -22.97 -12.77
C ALA A 449 19.63 -23.35 -13.14
N LYS A 450 19.03 -24.26 -12.37
CA LYS A 450 17.60 -24.51 -12.39
C LYS A 450 16.90 -23.45 -11.55
N ILE A 451 15.82 -22.88 -12.06
CA ILE A 451 15.11 -21.78 -11.40
C ILE A 451 13.72 -22.25 -11.02
N VAL A 452 13.32 -21.96 -9.77
CA VAL A 452 11.91 -21.96 -9.39
C VAL A 452 11.37 -20.58 -9.75
N GLU A 453 10.52 -20.51 -10.78
CA GLU A 453 10.11 -19.23 -11.36
C GLU A 453 9.35 -18.35 -10.33
N PRO A 454 9.84 -17.13 -10.00
CA PRO A 454 9.21 -16.27 -9.00
C PRO A 454 7.74 -15.95 -9.29
N ALA A 455 7.39 -15.81 -10.56
CA ALA A 455 6.02 -15.58 -11.01
C ALA A 455 5.09 -16.76 -10.70
N GLU A 456 5.57 -18.01 -10.82
CA GLU A 456 4.78 -19.21 -10.49
C GLU A 456 4.55 -19.33 -8.98
N VAL A 457 5.58 -19.04 -8.17
CA VAL A 457 5.44 -19.02 -6.71
C VAL A 457 4.41 -17.97 -6.29
N PHE A 458 4.48 -16.77 -6.86
CA PHE A 458 3.55 -15.70 -6.56
C PHE A 458 2.12 -16.04 -7.00
N ALA A 459 1.94 -16.65 -8.18
CA ALA A 459 0.63 -17.02 -8.69
C ALA A 459 -0.05 -18.10 -7.83
N ASP A 460 0.69 -19.17 -7.46
CA ASP A 460 0.13 -20.20 -6.59
C ASP A 460 -0.13 -19.66 -5.17
N TYR A 461 0.74 -18.78 -4.66
CA TYR A 461 0.52 -18.12 -3.38
C TYR A 461 -0.73 -17.24 -3.37
N ALA A 462 -0.92 -16.40 -4.40
CA ALA A 462 -2.11 -15.56 -4.54
C ALA A 462 -3.40 -16.40 -4.67
N THR A 463 -3.33 -17.51 -5.41
CA THR A 463 -4.44 -18.47 -5.55
C THR A 463 -4.81 -19.08 -4.20
N ASN A 464 -3.81 -19.53 -3.43
CA ASN A 464 -4.03 -20.12 -2.11
C ASN A 464 -4.57 -19.10 -1.10
N LEU A 465 -4.08 -17.85 -1.12
CA LEU A 465 -4.64 -16.75 -0.34
C LEU A 465 -6.11 -16.51 -0.69
N PHE A 466 -6.42 -16.36 -1.97
CA PHE A 466 -7.77 -16.10 -2.45
C PHE A 466 -8.74 -17.22 -2.05
N ARG A 467 -8.34 -18.48 -2.24
CA ARG A 467 -9.11 -19.65 -1.79
C ARG A 467 -9.34 -19.66 -0.29
N SER A 468 -8.32 -19.30 0.49
CA SER A 468 -8.42 -19.27 1.96
C SER A 468 -9.33 -18.16 2.47
N ILE A 469 -9.42 -17.04 1.74
CA ILE A 469 -10.26 -15.89 2.06
C ILE A 469 -11.71 -16.11 1.62
N THR A 470 -11.92 -16.69 0.44
CA THR A 470 -13.23 -16.71 -0.24
C THR A 470 -13.90 -18.08 -0.29
N GLY A 471 -13.12 -19.16 -0.15
CA GLY A 471 -13.55 -20.52 -0.45
C GLY A 471 -13.68 -20.84 -1.94
N GLN A 472 -13.28 -19.92 -2.83
CA GLN A 472 -13.37 -20.07 -4.29
C GLN A 472 -11.99 -20.07 -4.95
N GLU A 473 -11.90 -20.63 -6.16
CA GLU A 473 -10.69 -20.56 -6.98
C GLU A 473 -10.49 -19.14 -7.52
N LEU A 474 -9.22 -18.70 -7.58
CA LEU A 474 -8.87 -17.43 -8.22
C LEU A 474 -8.97 -17.60 -9.75
N PRO A 475 -9.82 -16.85 -10.46
CA PRO A 475 -9.95 -16.98 -11.90
C PRO A 475 -8.63 -16.64 -12.62
N PRO A 476 -8.20 -17.41 -13.64
CA PRO A 476 -6.98 -17.12 -14.39
C PRO A 476 -6.94 -15.71 -14.99
N GLU A 477 -8.09 -15.18 -15.40
CA GLU A 477 -8.24 -13.83 -15.95
C GLU A 477 -7.83 -12.74 -14.96
N ALA A 478 -7.92 -13.02 -13.65
CA ALA A 478 -7.49 -12.10 -12.61
C ALA A 478 -5.99 -11.83 -12.66
N PHE A 479 -5.18 -12.81 -13.08
CA PHE A 479 -3.74 -12.60 -13.30
C PHE A 479 -3.49 -11.76 -14.53
N ALA A 480 -4.21 -11.99 -15.63
CA ALA A 480 -4.07 -11.17 -16.83
C ALA A 480 -4.41 -9.69 -16.57
N GLN A 481 -5.51 -9.44 -15.84
CA GLN A 481 -5.89 -8.08 -15.43
C GLN A 481 -4.95 -7.51 -14.37
N GLY A 482 -4.44 -8.36 -13.48
CA GLY A 482 -3.56 -7.99 -12.40
C GLY A 482 -2.15 -7.63 -12.85
N LEU A 483 -1.64 -8.31 -13.88
CA LEU A 483 -0.29 -8.13 -14.42
C LEU A 483 -0.24 -7.16 -15.62
N ALA A 484 -1.39 -6.78 -16.19
CA ALA A 484 -1.45 -5.76 -17.23
C ALA A 484 -0.93 -4.42 -16.70
N GLU A 485 -0.11 -3.70 -17.48
CA GLU A 485 0.41 -2.37 -17.12
C GLU A 485 -0.68 -1.31 -17.05
#